data_AF-A0A7G6YZ98-F1
#
_entry.id   AF-A0A7G6YZ98-F1
#
_cell.length_a   1.000
_cell.length_b   1.000
_cell.length_c   1.000
_cell.angle_alpha   90.00
_cell.angle_beta   90.00
_cell.angle_gamma   90.00
#
_symmetry.space_group_name_H-M   'P 1'
#
loop_
_entity.id
_entity.type
_entity.pdbx_description
1 polymer ?
#
loop_
_entity_poly.entity_id
_entity_poly.type
_entity_poly.pdbx_seq_one_letter_code
_entity_poly.pdbx_strand_id
1 'polypeptide(L)'
;MTTSPATPARPEHPADPARPADPDRPSQPGVDVPDHRGRTGLDQVGRDLARNPDVVVRDVELTSTGWHVLRRTTFDLRGRDGRWTTQQRETYDRGDGATILLYDAERGTVLLTRQFRFPAYVNGHPDGMLVETGGGLLDPDDAGDATAAIRREAEEELGVRVGEVTPVFAVYMSPGSVTERVHFFAAPYTVDDRVGPGGGLEEEGKDIEVLEVDHEEARQMIRDGRVVDGKTIMLLQWAALDGPFAPRGPERDTPAG
;
A
#
# COMPACT_ATOMS: atom_id res chain seq x y z
N MET A 1 34.30 -29.56 -23.38
CA MET A 1 34.38 -29.12 -21.98
C MET A 1 34.25 -27.61 -21.97
N THR A 2 33.02 -27.09 -21.85
CA THR A 2 32.75 -25.66 -21.72
C THR A 2 32.95 -25.30 -20.25
N THR A 3 34.06 -24.65 -19.93
CA THR A 3 34.30 -24.06 -18.62
C THR A 3 33.27 -22.98 -18.38
N SER A 4 32.37 -23.19 -17.40
CA SER A 4 31.54 -22.11 -16.86
C SER A 4 32.48 -20.96 -16.44
N PRO A 5 32.22 -19.71 -16.84
CA PRO A 5 33.00 -18.58 -16.34
C PRO A 5 32.87 -18.57 -14.80
N ALA A 6 34.00 -18.39 -14.12
CA ALA A 6 34.02 -18.28 -12.68
C ALA A 6 33.07 -17.15 -12.25
N THR A 7 32.12 -17.46 -11.36
CA THR A 7 31.27 -16.44 -10.75
C THR A 7 32.18 -15.39 -10.14
N PRO A 8 32.12 -14.12 -10.57
CA PRO A 8 32.93 -13.07 -9.95
C PRO A 8 32.59 -13.03 -8.47
N ALA A 9 33.64 -13.06 -7.64
CA ALA A 9 33.50 -13.03 -6.20
C ALA A 9 32.62 -11.84 -5.79
N ARG A 10 31.76 -12.05 -4.78
CA ARG A 10 31.10 -10.92 -4.10
C ARG A 10 32.19 -9.92 -3.75
N PRO A 11 32.03 -8.62 -4.04
CA PRO A 11 33.06 -7.65 -3.72
C PRO A 11 33.36 -7.79 -2.22
N GLU A 12 34.59 -8.21 -1.91
CA GLU A 12 35.16 -8.16 -0.57
C GLU A 12 35.44 -6.70 -0.24
N HIS A 13 34.40 -5.90 -0.23
CA HIS A 13 34.41 -4.67 0.54
C HIS A 13 33.83 -5.04 1.88
N PRO A 14 34.56 -4.84 3.00
CA PRO A 14 33.90 -4.88 4.30
C PRO A 14 32.62 -4.06 4.15
N ALA A 15 31.50 -4.52 4.73
CA ALA A 15 30.40 -3.61 4.99
C ALA A 15 31.07 -2.35 5.54
N ASP A 16 30.97 -1.23 4.82
CA ASP A 16 31.71 -0.02 5.22
C ASP A 16 31.27 0.18 6.67
N PRO A 17 32.18 0.07 7.66
CA PRO A 17 31.79 0.18 9.05
C PRO A 17 30.99 1.47 9.11
N ALA A 18 29.70 1.35 9.50
CA ALA A 18 28.69 2.40 9.39
C ALA A 18 29.38 3.75 9.45
N ARG A 19 29.42 4.46 8.30
CA ARG A 19 30.33 5.60 8.02
C ARG A 19 30.77 6.22 9.35
N PRO A 20 32.05 6.10 9.76
CA PRO A 20 32.47 6.41 11.12
C PRO A 20 31.86 7.74 11.49
N ALA A 21 31.10 7.76 12.59
CA ALA A 21 30.40 8.94 13.04
C ALA A 21 31.42 10.07 13.07
N ASP A 22 31.28 11.01 12.14
CA ASP A 22 32.07 12.22 12.13
C ASP A 22 31.69 12.95 13.43
N PRO A 23 32.58 12.98 14.43
CA PRO A 23 32.23 13.49 15.75
C PRO A 23 31.88 14.97 15.72
N ASP A 24 32.26 15.67 14.64
CA ASP A 24 32.00 17.09 14.41
C ASP A 24 30.73 17.32 13.57
N ARG A 25 30.05 16.25 13.10
CA ARG A 25 28.78 16.40 12.39
C ARG A 25 27.67 16.82 13.35
N PRO A 26 26.81 17.78 12.97
CA PRO A 26 25.65 18.12 13.78
C PRO A 26 24.73 16.90 13.93
N SER A 27 24.16 16.73 15.11
CA SER A 27 23.17 15.68 15.38
C SER A 27 21.98 15.81 14.42
N GLN A 28 21.62 14.71 13.77
CA GLN A 28 20.54 14.66 12.80
C GLN A 28 19.24 14.13 13.44
N PRO A 29 18.14 14.89 13.41
CA PRO A 29 16.83 14.40 13.84
C PRO A 29 16.36 13.18 13.04
N GLY A 30 15.87 12.16 13.72
CA GLY A 30 15.51 10.88 13.13
C GLY A 30 16.67 9.88 13.04
N VAL A 31 17.91 10.32 13.26
CA VAL A 31 19.11 9.47 13.32
C VAL A 31 19.67 9.48 14.73
N ASP A 32 20.35 10.57 15.12
CA ASP A 32 21.10 10.68 16.38
C ASP A 32 20.20 11.17 17.53
N VAL A 33 19.20 11.99 17.21
CA VAL A 33 18.22 12.55 18.16
C VAL A 33 16.79 12.33 17.65
N PRO A 34 15.78 12.30 18.53
CA PRO A 34 14.39 12.14 18.10
C PRO A 34 13.97 13.21 17.09
N ASP A 35 13.23 12.80 16.06
CA ASP A 35 12.53 13.74 15.19
C ASP A 35 11.30 14.36 15.89
N HIS A 36 10.56 15.22 15.19
CA HIS A 36 9.35 15.86 15.72
C HIS A 36 8.20 14.87 16.06
N ARG A 37 8.32 13.60 15.67
CA ARG A 37 7.41 12.50 16.01
C ARG A 37 8.03 11.52 17.02
N GLY A 38 9.20 11.84 17.59
CA GLY A 38 9.87 11.02 18.59
C GLY A 38 10.68 9.83 18.02
N ARG A 39 10.87 9.74 16.70
CA ARG A 39 11.52 8.59 16.04
C ARG A 39 13.05 8.77 15.99
N THR A 40 13.80 7.67 16.10
CA THR A 40 15.28 7.62 15.95
C THR A 40 15.69 6.38 15.15
N GLY A 41 16.96 6.32 14.72
CA GLY A 41 17.51 5.18 13.97
C GLY A 41 16.82 4.91 12.63
N LEU A 42 16.16 5.93 12.05
CA LEU A 42 15.43 5.78 10.80
C LEU A 42 16.37 5.46 9.63
N ASP A 43 17.66 5.76 9.74
CA ASP A 43 18.70 5.42 8.76
C ASP A 43 19.18 3.95 8.86
N GLN A 44 18.73 3.19 9.85
CA GLN A 44 19.12 1.78 10.00
C GLN A 44 18.28 0.84 9.13
N VAL A 45 17.14 1.31 8.61
CA VAL A 45 16.22 0.50 7.80
C VAL A 45 16.94 -0.06 6.58
N GLY A 46 17.02 -1.39 6.52
CA GLY A 46 17.59 -2.10 5.38
C GLY A 46 19.09 -2.43 5.50
N ARG A 47 19.81 -1.88 6.49
CA ARG A 47 21.27 -2.06 6.61
C ARG A 47 21.68 -3.49 7.00
N ASP A 48 20.81 -4.21 7.69
CA ASP A 48 21.01 -5.58 8.17
C ASP A 48 20.52 -6.65 7.18
N LEU A 49 20.00 -6.25 6.02
CA LEU A 49 19.40 -7.20 5.08
C LEU A 49 20.45 -8.07 4.39
N ALA A 50 20.40 -9.37 4.67
CA ALA A 50 21.23 -10.38 4.05
C ALA A 50 20.44 -11.44 3.26
N ARG A 51 19.11 -11.32 3.17
CA ARG A 51 18.22 -12.32 2.57
C ARG A 51 18.32 -12.46 1.05
N ASN A 52 18.86 -11.45 0.35
CA ASN A 52 19.16 -11.52 -1.08
C ASN A 52 20.68 -11.45 -1.27
N PRO A 53 21.34 -12.55 -1.68
CA PRO A 53 22.80 -12.57 -1.83
C PRO A 53 23.32 -11.68 -2.96
N ASP A 54 22.44 -11.21 -3.85
CA ASP A 54 22.76 -10.32 -4.97
C ASP A 54 22.69 -8.84 -4.60
N VAL A 55 22.36 -8.50 -3.35
CA VAL A 55 22.20 -7.13 -2.88
C VAL A 55 23.07 -6.89 -1.65
N VAL A 56 23.79 -5.77 -1.63
CA VAL A 56 24.53 -5.32 -0.45
C VAL A 56 24.20 -3.86 -0.20
N VAL A 57 23.45 -3.57 0.87
CA VAL A 57 23.20 -2.18 1.30
C VAL A 57 24.50 -1.60 1.85
N ARG A 58 24.89 -0.44 1.34
CA ARG A 58 26.14 0.26 1.71
C ARG A 58 25.87 1.44 2.62
N ASP A 59 24.89 2.25 2.25
CA ASP A 59 24.53 3.45 3.01
C ASP A 59 23.03 3.74 2.89
N VAL A 60 22.51 4.40 3.93
CA VAL A 60 21.12 4.87 3.99
C VAL A 60 21.16 6.26 4.61
N GLU A 61 20.77 7.25 3.82
CA GLU A 61 20.71 8.66 4.19
C GLU A 61 19.24 9.09 4.35
N LEU A 62 18.91 9.81 5.41
CA LEU A 62 17.60 10.46 5.52
C LEU A 62 17.63 11.79 4.77
N THR A 63 16.82 11.89 3.71
CA THR A 63 16.67 13.13 2.94
C THR A 63 15.48 13.96 3.41
N SER A 64 14.50 13.32 4.07
CA SER A 64 13.40 14.00 4.77
C SER A 64 12.84 13.15 5.89
N THR A 65 12.52 13.79 7.01
CA THR A 65 11.86 13.19 8.19
C THR A 65 10.61 13.99 8.56
N GLY A 66 9.81 14.32 7.55
CA GLY A 66 8.49 14.94 7.73
C GLY A 66 7.46 13.96 8.31
N TRP A 67 6.20 14.11 7.89
CA TRP A 67 5.15 13.19 8.31
C TRP A 67 5.54 11.72 8.04
N HIS A 68 6.02 11.48 6.82
CA HIS A 68 6.60 10.24 6.35
C HIS A 68 8.11 10.40 6.11
N VAL A 69 8.83 9.29 5.90
CA VAL A 69 10.29 9.27 5.82
C VAL A 69 10.73 9.10 4.36
N LEU A 70 11.61 9.98 3.88
CA LEU A 70 12.28 9.81 2.59
C LEU A 70 13.74 9.40 2.86
N ARG A 71 14.14 8.28 2.26
CA ARG A 71 15.50 7.75 2.36
C ARG A 71 16.14 7.69 1.01
N ARG A 72 17.45 7.92 0.97
CA ARG A 72 18.32 7.60 -0.15
C ARG A 72 19.21 6.44 0.24
N THR A 73 19.09 5.34 -0.47
CA THR A 73 19.86 4.12 -0.21
C THR A 73 20.88 3.90 -1.31
N THR A 74 22.13 3.76 -0.91
CA THR A 74 23.23 3.32 -1.78
C THR A 74 23.47 1.84 -1.55
N PHE A 75 23.44 1.03 -2.61
CA PHE A 75 23.60 -0.41 -2.54
C PHE A 75 24.30 -0.97 -3.76
N ASP A 76 24.98 -2.09 -3.60
CA ASP A 76 25.51 -2.86 -4.72
C ASP A 76 24.49 -3.92 -5.13
N LEU A 77 24.26 -4.04 -6.45
CA LEU A 77 23.42 -5.06 -7.05
C LEU A 77 24.24 -5.89 -8.04
N ARG A 78 24.17 -7.22 -7.90
CA ARG A 78 24.71 -8.16 -8.88
C ARG A 78 23.72 -8.33 -10.02
N GLY A 79 24.13 -7.91 -11.22
CA GLY A 79 23.36 -8.11 -12.44
C GLY A 79 23.33 -9.58 -12.88
N ARG A 80 22.45 -9.89 -13.84
CA ARG A 80 22.36 -11.25 -14.44
C ARG A 80 23.64 -11.70 -15.15
N ASP A 81 24.49 -10.76 -15.55
CA ASP A 81 25.82 -10.98 -16.13
C ASP A 81 26.88 -11.31 -15.05
N GLY A 82 26.48 -11.35 -13.78
CA GLY A 82 27.37 -11.53 -12.63
C GLY A 82 28.10 -10.25 -12.21
N ARG A 83 27.98 -9.15 -12.95
CA ARG A 83 28.71 -7.91 -12.65
C ARG A 83 28.02 -7.16 -11.52
N TRP A 84 28.82 -6.63 -10.61
CA TRP A 84 28.34 -5.75 -9.54
C TRP A 84 28.25 -4.30 -10.02
N THR A 85 27.19 -3.63 -9.60
CA THR A 85 26.98 -2.19 -9.84
C THR A 85 26.53 -1.52 -8.56
N THR A 86 27.17 -0.42 -8.20
CA THR A 86 26.68 0.48 -7.16
C THR A 86 25.55 1.34 -7.73
N GLN A 87 24.44 1.38 -7.02
CA GLN A 87 23.24 2.12 -7.39
C GLN A 87 22.74 2.93 -6.21
N GLN A 88 21.99 3.98 -6.54
CA GLN A 88 21.33 4.83 -5.57
C GLN A 88 19.85 4.92 -5.90
N ARG A 89 18.99 4.79 -4.89
CA ARG A 89 17.53 4.95 -5.04
C ARG A 89 16.97 5.75 -3.87
N GLU A 90 15.96 6.56 -4.17
CA GLU A 90 15.14 7.18 -3.13
C GLU A 90 13.89 6.34 -2.90
N THR A 91 13.57 6.12 -1.64
CA THR A 91 12.38 5.38 -1.20
C THR A 91 11.58 6.23 -0.22
N TYR A 92 10.31 6.47 -0.55
CA TYR A 92 9.37 7.16 0.31
C TYR A 92 8.58 6.15 1.13
N ASP A 93 8.71 6.25 2.45
CA ASP A 93 8.17 5.33 3.41
C ASP A 93 6.99 5.94 4.16
N ARG A 94 5.79 5.51 3.76
CA ARG A 94 4.52 6.02 4.26
C ARG A 94 3.81 5.08 5.23
N GLY A 95 4.39 3.91 5.50
CA GLY A 95 3.69 2.78 6.10
C GLY A 95 2.92 1.94 5.07
N ASP A 96 2.42 0.81 5.54
CA ASP A 96 1.49 -0.06 4.82
C ASP A 96 0.05 0.45 5.03
N GLY A 97 -0.89 0.00 4.20
CA GLY A 97 -2.31 0.37 4.29
C GLY A 97 -3.24 -0.81 4.09
N ALA A 98 -4.54 -0.58 4.31
CA ALA A 98 -5.60 -1.53 4.01
C ALA A 98 -6.75 -0.86 3.26
N THR A 99 -7.46 -1.61 2.44
CA THR A 99 -8.65 -1.14 1.72
C THR A 99 -9.70 -2.23 1.60
N ILE A 100 -10.97 -1.84 1.52
CA ILE A 100 -12.09 -2.77 1.45
C ILE A 100 -13.13 -2.37 0.41
N LEU A 101 -13.61 -3.35 -0.36
CA LEU A 101 -14.82 -3.22 -1.15
C LEU A 101 -15.99 -3.82 -0.37
N LEU A 102 -16.95 -2.98 0.02
CA LEU A 102 -18.22 -3.46 0.55
C LEU A 102 -19.20 -3.63 -0.60
N TYR A 103 -19.91 -4.75 -0.62
CA TYR A 103 -20.85 -5.08 -1.68
C TYR A 103 -22.16 -5.64 -1.16
N ASP A 104 -23.23 -5.41 -1.90
CA ASP A 104 -24.50 -6.12 -1.74
C ASP A 104 -24.75 -6.92 -3.03
N ALA A 105 -24.63 -8.25 -2.92
CA ALA A 105 -24.75 -9.14 -4.06
C ALA A 105 -26.19 -9.27 -4.58
N GLU A 106 -27.19 -9.03 -3.73
CA GLU A 106 -28.61 -9.11 -4.12
C GLU A 106 -29.04 -7.86 -4.86
N ARG A 107 -28.62 -6.69 -4.37
CA ARG A 107 -28.89 -5.38 -5.00
C ARG A 107 -27.95 -5.09 -6.16
N GLY A 108 -26.84 -5.80 -6.29
CA GLY A 108 -25.85 -5.55 -7.33
C GLY A 108 -25.05 -4.27 -7.09
N THR A 109 -24.90 -3.82 -5.85
CA THR A 109 -24.30 -2.52 -5.50
C THR A 109 -22.99 -2.67 -4.74
N VAL A 110 -22.17 -1.62 -4.80
CA VAL A 110 -20.94 -1.48 -4.01
C VAL A 110 -20.90 -0.13 -3.28
N LEU A 111 -20.18 -0.08 -2.16
CA LEU A 111 -19.86 1.17 -1.49
C LEU A 111 -18.45 1.63 -1.85
N LEU A 112 -18.36 2.89 -2.22
CA LEU A 112 -17.15 3.63 -2.53
C LEU A 112 -17.14 4.92 -1.71
N THR A 113 -15.99 5.58 -1.67
CA THR A 113 -15.81 6.91 -1.09
C THR A 113 -15.46 7.90 -2.18
N ARG A 114 -15.68 9.20 -1.93
CA ARG A 114 -15.13 10.28 -2.75
C ARG A 114 -14.53 11.35 -1.85
N GLN A 115 -13.26 11.67 -2.08
CA GLN A 115 -12.51 12.59 -1.23
C GLN A 115 -11.40 13.31 -1.99
N PHE A 116 -10.94 14.43 -1.44
CA PHE A 116 -9.87 15.23 -2.04
C PHE A 116 -8.49 14.58 -1.85
N ARG A 117 -7.74 14.44 -2.95
CA ARG A 117 -6.36 13.94 -2.97
C ARG A 117 -5.43 14.97 -3.61
N PHE A 118 -4.73 15.74 -2.79
CA PHE A 118 -3.78 16.75 -3.24
C PHE A 118 -2.73 16.23 -4.25
N PRO A 119 -2.10 15.04 -4.06
CA PRO A 119 -1.12 14.52 -5.02
C PRO A 119 -1.70 14.29 -6.42
N ALA A 120 -2.95 13.85 -6.53
CA ALA A 120 -3.61 13.69 -7.82
C ALA A 120 -3.95 15.06 -8.43
N TYR A 121 -4.42 16.01 -7.60
CA TYR A 121 -4.74 17.37 -8.03
C TYR A 121 -3.54 18.09 -8.64
N VAL A 122 -2.40 18.10 -7.93
CA VAL A 122 -1.17 18.74 -8.42
C VAL A 122 -0.57 18.02 -9.64
N ASN A 123 -0.99 16.77 -9.89
CA ASN A 123 -0.58 15.96 -11.03
C ASN A 123 -1.65 15.89 -12.15
N GLY A 124 -2.57 16.85 -12.19
CA GLY A 124 -3.47 17.05 -13.34
C GLY A 124 -4.86 16.42 -13.23
N HIS A 125 -5.26 15.86 -12.08
CA HIS A 125 -6.67 15.56 -11.85
C HIS A 125 -7.49 16.86 -11.84
N PRO A 126 -8.66 16.93 -12.50
CA PRO A 126 -9.37 18.20 -12.73
C PRO A 126 -9.78 18.94 -11.46
N ASP A 127 -10.20 18.22 -10.42
CA ASP A 127 -10.69 18.78 -9.15
C ASP A 127 -10.06 18.14 -7.91
N GLY A 128 -9.14 17.18 -8.11
CA GLY A 128 -8.57 16.36 -7.04
C GLY A 128 -9.53 15.40 -6.32
N MET A 129 -10.81 15.32 -6.69
CA MET A 129 -11.79 14.47 -6.00
C MET A 129 -11.79 13.06 -6.58
N LEU A 130 -11.15 12.12 -5.90
CA LEU A 130 -11.05 10.73 -6.35
C LEU A 130 -12.17 9.88 -5.78
N VAL A 131 -12.75 9.03 -6.62
CA VAL A 131 -13.62 7.93 -6.19
C VAL A 131 -12.77 6.72 -5.86
N GLU A 132 -12.91 6.19 -4.63
CA GLU A 132 -12.03 5.20 -4.06
C GLU A 132 -12.81 4.10 -3.29
N THR A 133 -12.15 3.01 -2.95
CA THR A 133 -12.61 2.05 -1.94
C THR A 133 -12.22 2.59 -0.56
N GLY A 134 -13.04 2.34 0.45
CA GLY A 134 -12.74 2.76 1.82
C GLY A 134 -11.44 2.15 2.33
N GLY A 135 -10.75 2.84 3.22
CA GLY A 135 -9.53 2.35 3.86
C GLY A 135 -8.49 3.42 4.17
N GLY A 136 -7.50 3.03 4.95
CA GLY A 136 -6.49 3.91 5.52
C GLY A 136 -5.12 3.27 5.68
N LEU A 137 -4.19 4.03 6.24
CA LEU A 137 -2.88 3.52 6.67
C LEU A 137 -3.07 2.62 7.90
N LEU A 138 -2.19 1.63 8.04
CA LEU A 138 -2.10 0.86 9.28
C LEU A 138 -1.42 1.73 10.34
N ASP A 139 -2.06 1.88 11.48
CA ASP A 139 -1.48 2.54 12.64
C ASP A 139 -0.41 1.63 13.27
N PRO A 140 0.70 2.17 13.81
CA PRO A 140 1.57 1.43 14.71
C PRO A 140 0.84 0.60 15.78
N ASP A 141 -0.27 1.11 16.31
CA ASP A 141 -1.10 0.45 17.33
C ASP A 141 -1.92 -0.72 16.77
N ASP A 142 -2.10 -0.81 15.45
CA ASP A 142 -2.76 -1.98 14.82
C ASP A 142 -1.89 -3.24 14.89
N ALA A 143 -0.61 -3.13 15.30
CA ALA A 143 0.35 -4.23 15.39
C ALA A 143 0.46 -5.06 14.09
N GLY A 144 0.16 -4.44 12.94
CA GLY A 144 0.12 -5.09 11.63
C GLY A 144 -1.16 -5.90 11.34
N ASP A 145 -2.18 -5.82 12.20
CA ASP A 145 -3.49 -6.42 11.96
C ASP A 145 -4.32 -5.56 11.00
N ALA A 146 -4.05 -5.77 9.71
CA ALA A 146 -4.80 -5.13 8.63
C ALA A 146 -6.31 -5.45 8.65
N THR A 147 -6.73 -6.56 9.29
CA THR A 147 -8.14 -6.92 9.42
C THR A 147 -8.84 -6.05 10.45
N ALA A 148 -8.22 -5.85 11.61
CA ALA A 148 -8.76 -4.94 12.63
C ALA A 148 -8.83 -3.50 12.10
N ALA A 149 -7.74 -3.03 11.49
CA ALA A 149 -7.67 -1.69 10.91
C ALA A 149 -8.79 -1.45 9.90
N ILE A 150 -8.98 -2.36 8.94
CA ILE A 150 -9.96 -2.13 7.87
C ILE A 150 -11.42 -2.20 8.34
N ARG A 151 -11.71 -2.98 9.40
CA ARG A 151 -13.05 -2.98 10.01
C ARG A 151 -13.36 -1.65 10.68
N ARG A 152 -12.37 -1.05 11.35
CA ARG A 152 -12.49 0.28 11.96
C ARG A 152 -12.73 1.34 10.86
N GLU A 153 -11.90 1.35 9.82
CA GLU A 153 -12.05 2.30 8.70
C GLU A 153 -13.39 2.14 7.97
N ALA A 154 -13.92 0.90 7.82
CA ALA A 154 -15.25 0.69 7.23
C ALA A 154 -16.38 1.31 8.08
N GLU A 155 -16.27 1.24 9.40
CA GLU A 155 -17.25 1.87 10.29
C GLU A 155 -17.15 3.40 10.24
N GLU A 156 -15.93 3.96 10.25
CA GLU A 156 -15.67 5.41 10.24
C GLU A 156 -15.98 6.07 8.88
N GLU A 157 -15.44 5.54 7.79
CA GLU A 157 -15.53 6.18 6.48
C GLU A 157 -16.85 5.85 5.77
N LEU A 158 -17.33 4.61 5.88
CA LEU A 158 -18.50 4.13 5.14
C LEU A 158 -19.76 4.00 6.01
N GLY A 159 -19.63 4.14 7.34
CA GLY A 159 -20.76 4.00 8.26
C GLY A 159 -21.27 2.57 8.39
N VAL A 160 -20.43 1.56 8.06
CA VAL A 160 -20.83 0.15 8.03
C VAL A 160 -20.02 -0.67 9.02
N ARG A 161 -20.71 -1.34 9.94
CA ARG A 161 -20.09 -2.33 10.81
C ARG A 161 -20.01 -3.67 10.11
N VAL A 162 -18.83 -4.01 9.63
CA VAL A 162 -18.60 -5.24 8.87
C VAL A 162 -18.30 -6.45 9.77
N GLY A 163 -18.85 -7.60 9.39
CA GLY A 163 -18.57 -8.89 10.03
C GLY A 163 -17.24 -9.50 9.56
N GLU A 164 -17.29 -10.74 9.08
CA GLU A 164 -16.13 -11.38 8.45
C GLU A 164 -15.76 -10.67 7.14
N VAL A 165 -14.46 -10.44 6.96
CA VAL A 165 -13.90 -9.84 5.75
C VAL A 165 -13.06 -10.88 5.02
N THR A 166 -13.11 -10.88 3.69
CA THR A 166 -12.34 -11.77 2.84
C THR A 166 -11.05 -11.08 2.40
N PRO A 167 -9.85 -11.60 2.76
CA PRO A 167 -8.60 -11.12 2.18
C PRO A 167 -8.55 -11.47 0.69
N VAL A 168 -8.23 -10.48 -0.15
CA VAL A 168 -8.18 -10.65 -1.61
C VAL A 168 -6.74 -10.75 -2.09
N PHE A 169 -5.91 -9.74 -1.82
CA PHE A 169 -4.47 -9.75 -2.09
C PHE A 169 -3.73 -8.74 -1.20
N ALA A 170 -2.40 -8.81 -1.20
CA ALA A 170 -1.53 -7.79 -0.63
C ALA A 170 -0.48 -7.40 -1.68
N VAL A 171 -0.46 -6.13 -2.09
CA VAL A 171 0.34 -5.69 -3.23
C VAL A 171 1.13 -4.42 -2.94
N TYR A 172 2.33 -4.33 -3.53
CA TYR A 172 3.07 -3.08 -3.59
C TYR A 172 2.49 -2.20 -4.70
N MET A 173 1.98 -1.03 -4.35
CA MET A 173 1.24 -0.17 -5.30
C MET A 173 2.18 0.62 -6.24
N SER A 174 3.37 1.00 -5.76
CA SER A 174 4.37 1.73 -6.57
C SER A 174 5.81 1.34 -6.17
N PRO A 175 6.22 0.08 -6.43
CA PRO A 175 7.47 -0.49 -5.91
C PRO A 175 8.76 0.12 -6.49
N GLY A 176 8.64 1.06 -7.43
CA GLY A 176 9.80 1.79 -7.96
C GLY A 176 10.42 2.76 -6.95
N SER A 177 9.60 3.33 -6.05
CA SER A 177 10.03 4.39 -5.13
C SER A 177 9.22 4.50 -3.84
N VAL A 178 8.15 3.73 -3.66
CA VAL A 178 7.31 3.77 -2.45
C VAL A 178 7.32 2.40 -1.79
N THR A 179 7.48 2.36 -0.47
CA THR A 179 7.56 1.10 0.31
C THR A 179 6.18 0.46 0.54
N GLU A 180 5.12 1.26 0.45
CA GLU A 180 3.74 0.91 0.79
C GLU A 180 3.30 -0.41 0.13
N ARG A 181 2.89 -1.35 0.99
CA ARG A 181 2.06 -2.48 0.62
C ARG A 181 0.64 -2.22 1.12
N VAL A 182 -0.34 -2.42 0.24
CA VAL A 182 -1.75 -2.31 0.58
C VAL A 182 -2.36 -3.70 0.69
N HIS A 183 -3.08 -3.94 1.79
CA HIS A 183 -3.85 -5.15 2.08
C HIS A 183 -5.30 -4.96 1.62
N PHE A 184 -5.78 -5.86 0.78
CA PHE A 184 -7.08 -5.73 0.13
C PHE A 184 -8.09 -6.70 0.72
N PHE A 185 -9.27 -6.17 1.01
CA PHE A 185 -10.37 -6.92 1.58
C PHE A 185 -11.65 -6.71 0.78
N ALA A 186 -12.59 -7.63 0.95
CA ALA A 186 -13.96 -7.47 0.50
C ALA A 186 -14.91 -8.04 1.55
N ALA A 187 -16.10 -7.45 1.69
CA ALA A 187 -17.12 -7.98 2.59
C ALA A 187 -18.53 -7.70 2.07
N PRO A 188 -19.48 -8.62 2.27
CA PRO A 188 -20.87 -8.32 2.07
C PRO A 188 -21.34 -7.31 3.12
N TYR A 189 -22.30 -6.46 2.76
CA TYR A 189 -23.06 -5.67 3.72
C TYR A 189 -24.55 -5.67 3.35
N THR A 190 -25.38 -5.42 4.36
CA THR A 190 -26.80 -5.22 4.26
C THR A 190 -27.17 -3.84 4.82
N VAL A 191 -28.44 -3.44 4.66
CA VAL A 191 -28.94 -2.19 5.26
C VAL A 191 -28.82 -2.19 6.78
N ASP A 192 -28.98 -3.35 7.42
CA ASP A 192 -28.92 -3.50 8.88
C ASP A 192 -27.50 -3.32 9.44
N ASP A 193 -26.47 -3.45 8.59
CA ASP A 193 -25.07 -3.23 8.97
C ASP A 193 -24.69 -1.73 8.97
N ARG A 194 -25.57 -0.84 8.48
CA ARG A 194 -25.35 0.61 8.51
C ARG A 194 -25.59 1.16 9.91
N VAL A 195 -24.53 1.69 10.51
CA VAL A 195 -24.53 2.24 11.87
C VAL A 195 -24.38 3.75 11.90
N GLY A 196 -24.08 4.37 10.75
CA GLY A 196 -23.97 5.82 10.61
C GLY A 196 -23.94 6.25 9.13
N PRO A 197 -23.85 7.57 8.88
CA PRO A 197 -23.72 8.10 7.52
C PRO A 197 -22.33 7.87 6.90
N GLY A 198 -21.34 7.46 7.70
CA GLY A 198 -19.93 7.49 7.32
C GLY A 198 -19.41 8.93 7.24
N GLY A 199 -18.39 9.14 6.43
CA GLY A 199 -17.84 10.47 6.13
C GLY A 199 -16.49 10.77 6.78
N GLY A 200 -15.95 9.83 7.55
CA GLY A 200 -14.67 10.00 8.23
C GLY A 200 -14.78 10.88 9.48
N LEU A 201 -13.61 11.22 10.03
CA LEU A 201 -13.49 12.02 11.25
C LEU A 201 -13.13 13.47 10.91
N GLU A 202 -14.06 14.41 11.16
CA GLU A 202 -13.83 15.85 10.95
C GLU A 202 -12.60 16.36 11.72
N GLU A 203 -12.37 15.83 12.92
CA GLU A 203 -11.21 16.17 13.77
C GLU A 203 -9.87 15.81 13.12
N GLU A 204 -9.86 14.85 12.19
CA GLU A 204 -8.69 14.43 11.40
C GLU A 204 -8.60 15.16 10.06
N GLY A 205 -9.49 16.13 9.80
CA GLY A 205 -9.58 16.85 8.53
C GLY A 205 -10.04 15.97 7.36
N LYS A 206 -10.70 14.84 7.64
CA LYS A 206 -11.30 13.96 6.63
C LYS A 206 -12.71 14.48 6.32
N ASP A 207 -12.95 14.81 5.04
CA ASP A 207 -14.26 15.11 4.48
C ASP A 207 -14.51 14.11 3.33
N ILE A 208 -15.30 13.08 3.62
CA ILE A 208 -15.50 11.93 2.75
C ILE A 208 -16.98 11.83 2.36
N GLU A 209 -17.26 11.78 1.06
CA GLU A 209 -18.58 11.46 0.55
C GLU A 209 -18.71 9.94 0.39
N VAL A 210 -19.77 9.33 0.94
CA VAL A 210 -20.07 7.91 0.74
C VAL A 210 -20.93 7.73 -0.51
N LEU A 211 -20.50 6.86 -1.41
CA LEU A 211 -21.16 6.57 -2.68
C LEU A 211 -21.64 5.11 -2.70
N GLU A 212 -22.96 4.90 -2.79
CA GLU A 212 -23.53 3.58 -3.12
C GLU A 212 -23.88 3.57 -4.60
N VAL A 213 -23.23 2.71 -5.37
CA VAL A 213 -23.37 2.66 -6.82
C VAL A 213 -23.65 1.24 -7.30
N ASP A 214 -24.39 1.12 -8.40
CA ASP A 214 -24.53 -0.15 -9.11
C ASP A 214 -23.15 -0.64 -9.60
N HIS A 215 -22.91 -1.94 -9.51
CA HIS A 215 -21.63 -2.53 -9.89
C HIS A 215 -21.29 -2.31 -11.38
N GLU A 216 -22.26 -2.39 -12.30
CA GLU A 216 -22.00 -2.12 -13.70
C GLU A 216 -21.74 -0.63 -13.95
N GLU A 217 -22.40 0.27 -13.21
CA GLU A 217 -22.07 1.69 -13.25
C GLU A 217 -20.64 1.94 -12.74
N ALA A 218 -20.23 1.29 -11.64
CA ALA A 218 -18.85 1.39 -11.13
C ALA A 218 -17.83 0.92 -12.18
N ARG A 219 -18.15 -0.14 -12.94
CA ARG A 219 -17.29 -0.59 -14.07
C ARG A 219 -17.28 0.42 -15.20
N GLN A 220 -18.40 1.07 -15.49
CA GLN A 220 -18.48 2.13 -16.48
C GLN A 220 -17.66 3.36 -16.07
N MET A 221 -17.68 3.72 -14.78
CA MET A 221 -16.85 4.79 -14.21
C MET A 221 -15.35 4.54 -14.41
N ILE A 222 -14.89 3.28 -14.42
CA ILE A 222 -13.50 2.95 -14.77
C ILE A 222 -13.24 3.26 -16.25
N ARG A 223 -14.17 2.87 -17.15
CA ARG A 223 -14.00 3.02 -18.60
C ARG A 223 -14.01 4.48 -19.04
N ASP A 224 -14.81 5.32 -18.39
CA ASP A 224 -14.93 6.74 -18.73
C ASP A 224 -14.04 7.67 -17.88
N GLY A 225 -13.25 7.11 -16.97
CA GLY A 225 -12.24 7.85 -16.20
C GLY A 225 -12.78 8.60 -14.98
N ARG A 226 -14.03 8.34 -14.55
CA ARG A 226 -14.54 8.80 -13.25
C ARG A 226 -13.91 8.05 -12.07
N VAL A 227 -13.45 6.82 -12.28
CA VAL A 227 -12.62 6.04 -11.34
C VAL A 227 -11.24 5.88 -11.96
N VAL A 228 -10.24 6.50 -11.33
CA VAL A 228 -8.82 6.48 -11.77
C VAL A 228 -7.87 6.04 -10.65
N ASP A 229 -8.41 5.49 -9.58
CA ASP A 229 -7.63 4.97 -8.46
C ASP A 229 -7.32 3.47 -8.63
N GLY A 230 -6.04 3.12 -8.50
CA GLY A 230 -5.54 1.78 -8.80
C GLY A 230 -6.13 0.70 -7.89
N LYS A 231 -6.18 0.94 -6.57
CA LYS A 231 -6.71 -0.05 -5.61
C LYS A 231 -8.21 -0.30 -5.85
N THR A 232 -8.97 0.74 -6.15
CA THR A 232 -10.39 0.64 -6.48
C THR A 232 -10.63 -0.12 -7.78
N ILE A 233 -9.88 0.20 -8.83
CA ILE A 233 -9.96 -0.55 -10.10
C ILE A 233 -9.68 -2.04 -9.85
N MET A 234 -8.64 -2.36 -9.08
CA MET A 234 -8.29 -3.75 -8.78
C MET A 234 -9.41 -4.50 -8.06
N LEU A 235 -10.05 -3.91 -7.04
CA LEU A 235 -11.15 -4.55 -6.32
C LEU A 235 -12.42 -4.68 -7.15
N LEU A 236 -12.78 -3.66 -7.93
CA LEU A 236 -13.94 -3.72 -8.82
C LEU A 236 -13.75 -4.76 -9.93
N GLN A 237 -12.54 -4.88 -10.48
CA GLN A 237 -12.21 -5.92 -11.46
C GLN A 237 -12.21 -7.31 -10.82
N TRP A 238 -11.62 -7.47 -9.64
CA TRP A 238 -11.71 -8.74 -8.89
C TRP A 238 -13.16 -9.13 -8.62
N ALA A 239 -14.00 -8.18 -8.18
CA ALA A 239 -15.40 -8.46 -7.88
C ALA A 239 -16.19 -8.96 -9.09
N ALA A 240 -15.84 -8.47 -10.29
CA ALA A 240 -16.45 -8.87 -11.57
C ALA A 240 -15.88 -10.18 -12.15
N LEU A 241 -14.63 -10.53 -11.84
CA LEU A 241 -13.94 -11.69 -12.42
C LEU A 241 -14.03 -12.93 -11.54
N ASP A 242 -13.78 -12.77 -10.24
CA ASP A 242 -13.61 -13.86 -9.28
C ASP A 242 -14.47 -13.68 -8.02
N GLY A 243 -15.00 -12.49 -7.79
CA GLY A 243 -15.73 -12.12 -6.57
C GLY A 243 -17.26 -12.24 -6.70
N PRO A 244 -18.02 -11.45 -5.93
CA PRO A 244 -19.46 -11.62 -5.76
C PRO A 244 -20.29 -11.41 -7.03
N PHE A 245 -19.74 -10.73 -8.04
CA PHE A 245 -20.42 -10.45 -9.31
C PHE A 245 -19.85 -11.26 -10.48
N ALA A 246 -18.97 -12.22 -10.21
CA ALA A 246 -18.46 -13.12 -11.23
C ALA A 246 -19.60 -13.90 -11.90
N PRO A 247 -19.57 -14.08 -13.23
CA PRO A 247 -20.52 -14.95 -13.91
C PRO A 247 -20.44 -16.34 -13.29
N ARG A 248 -21.55 -16.84 -12.74
CA ARG A 248 -21.62 -18.23 -12.32
C ARG A 248 -21.43 -19.09 -13.56
N GLY A 249 -20.34 -19.87 -13.59
CA GLY A 249 -20.19 -20.92 -14.59
C GLY A 249 -21.40 -21.85 -14.56
N PRO A 250 -21.65 -22.65 -15.62
CA PRO A 250 -22.73 -23.62 -15.58
C PRO A 250 -22.57 -24.47 -14.33
N GLU A 251 -23.62 -24.53 -13.50
CA GLU A 251 -23.70 -25.47 -12.38
C GLU A 251 -23.22 -26.82 -12.90
N ARG A 252 -22.16 -27.36 -12.30
CA ARG A 252 -21.85 -28.77 -12.53
C ARG A 252 -22.98 -29.52 -11.85
N ASP A 253 -24.00 -29.84 -12.64
CA ASP A 253 -24.97 -30.90 -12.33
C ASP A 253 -24.16 -32.11 -11.89
N THR A 254 -24.00 -32.26 -10.58
CA THR A 254 -23.50 -33.50 -10.00
C THR A 254 -24.71 -34.41 -10.08
N PRO A 255 -24.69 -35.46 -10.93
CA PRO A 255 -25.80 -36.39 -10.95
C PRO A 255 -25.86 -37.04 -9.57
N ALA A 256 -27.00 -36.93 -8.90
CA ALA A 256 -27.29 -37.76 -7.74
C ALA A 256 -27.19 -39.23 -8.18
N GLY A 257 -26.17 -39.92 -7.69
CA GLY A 257 -25.95 -41.36 -7.82
C GLY A 257 -25.94 -42.00 -6.44
#